data_AF-A0A4U7CEP0-F1
#
_entry.id   AF-A0A4U7CEP0-F1
#
_cell.length_a   1.000
_cell.length_b   1.000
_cell.length_c   1.000
_cell.angle_alpha   90.00
_cell.angle_beta   90.00
_cell.angle_gamma   90.00
#
_symmetry.space_group_name_H-M   'P 1'
#
loop_
_entity.id
_entity.type
_entity.pdbx_description
1 polymer ?
#
loop_
_entity_poly.entity_id
_entity_poly.type
_entity_poly.pdbx_seq_one_letter_code
_entity_poly.pdbx_strand_id
1 'polypeptide(L)'
;MGERVQINFRVDEEQKKDWEEYIDHTGKYSSLTGLIRTAVEKEINGSGEQQASVAPGLSADFQDLQTEIEEVRRDVAWLREQRQDEVDISDLAQLVFDELEPLPEPDSSVEVPEGVDTDAKTYRRKEAARSVILPTDTAEADQDGRNSQTAAAIADQIGSKESRVRDSVEYLQEQLLPIVEVEIDGQTHYFKEE
;
A
#
# COMPACT_ATOMS: atom_id res chain seq x y z
N MET A 1 50.72 22.54 -0.09
CA MET A 1 49.46 22.71 -0.84
C MET A 1 49.80 22.44 -2.30
N GLY A 2 49.41 21.28 -2.84
CA GLY A 2 49.72 20.93 -4.23
C GLY A 2 48.89 21.76 -5.20
N GLU A 3 49.53 22.29 -6.25
CA GLU A 3 48.83 22.94 -7.36
C GLU A 3 47.84 21.96 -8.00
N ARG A 4 46.57 22.39 -8.12
CA ARG A 4 45.56 21.62 -8.83
C ARG A 4 45.69 21.92 -10.31
N VAL A 5 46.13 20.92 -11.09
CA VAL A 5 46.16 21.01 -12.55
C VAL A 5 44.73 21.12 -13.07
N GLN A 6 44.42 22.19 -13.81
CA GLN A 6 43.14 22.36 -14.48
C GLN A 6 43.25 21.87 -15.91
N ILE A 7 42.33 21.00 -16.31
CA ILE A 7 42.25 20.45 -17.66
C ILE A 7 40.93 20.90 -18.27
N ASN A 8 41.01 21.59 -19.41
CA ASN A 8 39.84 21.97 -20.20
C ASN A 8 39.58 20.89 -21.25
N PHE A 9 38.41 20.28 -21.22
CA PHE A 9 37.96 19.34 -22.24
C PHE A 9 36.71 19.89 -22.94
N ARG A 10 36.51 19.45 -24.18
CA ARG A 10 35.30 19.75 -24.95
C ARG A 10 34.43 18.51 -24.99
N VAL A 11 33.13 18.71 -24.88
CA VAL A 11 32.11 17.68 -24.96
C VAL A 11 31.11 18.12 -26.01
N ASP A 12 30.55 17.16 -26.73
CA ASP A 12 29.49 17.44 -27.69
C ASP A 12 28.21 17.88 -26.95
N GLU A 13 27.43 18.77 -27.57
CA GLU A 13 26.23 19.35 -26.94
C GLU A 13 25.18 18.29 -26.57
N GLU A 14 25.09 17.21 -27.36
CA GLU A 14 24.19 16.08 -27.07
C GLU A 14 24.59 15.38 -25.77
N GLN A 15 25.87 15.04 -25.62
CA GLN A 15 26.38 14.37 -24.44
C GLN A 15 26.35 15.26 -23.19
N LYS A 16 26.53 16.59 -23.37
CA LYS A 16 26.34 17.55 -22.29
C LYS A 16 24.89 17.54 -21.78
N LYS A 17 23.91 17.51 -22.69
CA LYS A 17 22.49 17.46 -22.35
C LYS A 17 22.13 16.19 -21.58
N ASP A 18 22.62 15.04 -22.03
CA ASP A 18 22.39 13.76 -21.34
C ASP A 18 22.90 13.77 -19.90
N TRP A 19 24.05 14.42 -19.66
CA TRP A 19 24.63 14.53 -18.32
C TRP A 19 23.85 15.50 -17.43
N GLU A 20 23.36 16.61 -17.98
CA GLU A 20 22.50 17.56 -17.25
C GLU A 20 21.17 16.89 -16.86
N GLU A 21 20.54 16.16 -17.79
CA GLU A 21 19.32 15.41 -17.53
C GLU A 21 19.53 14.33 -16.44
N TYR A 22 20.63 13.59 -16.51
CA TYR A 22 20.97 12.61 -15.47
C TYR A 22 21.16 13.25 -14.08
N ILE A 23 21.75 14.45 -14.01
CA ILE A 23 21.91 15.19 -12.76
C ILE A 23 20.55 15.57 -12.19
N ASP A 24 19.66 16.11 -13.02
CA ASP A 24 18.32 16.57 -12.62
C ASP A 24 17.44 15.40 -12.15
N HIS A 25 17.47 14.26 -12.84
CA HIS A 25 16.66 13.09 -12.49
C HIS A 25 17.15 12.39 -11.23
N THR A 26 18.46 12.33 -10.99
CA THR A 26 19.01 11.54 -9.88
C THR A 26 19.24 12.35 -8.61
N GLY A 27 19.42 13.67 -8.73
CA GLY A 27 19.77 14.56 -7.60
C GLY A 27 21.08 14.22 -6.90
N LYS A 28 21.86 13.27 -7.44
CA LYS A 28 23.04 12.70 -6.79
C LYS A 28 24.26 13.63 -6.84
N TYR A 29 24.28 14.56 -7.78
CA TYR A 29 25.37 15.49 -8.00
C TYR A 29 24.82 16.92 -8.04
N SER A 30 25.58 17.87 -7.51
CA SER A 30 25.18 19.29 -7.51
C SER A 30 25.66 20.08 -8.74
N SER A 31 26.51 19.48 -9.58
CA SER A 31 27.02 20.10 -10.80
C SER A 31 27.66 19.08 -11.75
N LEU A 32 27.74 19.45 -13.03
CA LEU A 32 28.42 18.69 -14.08
C LEU A 32 29.88 18.39 -13.74
N THR A 33 30.59 19.37 -13.19
CA THR A 33 31.99 19.21 -12.73
C THR A 33 32.12 18.17 -11.62
N GLY A 34 31.14 18.09 -10.73
CA GLY A 34 31.08 17.09 -9.67
C GLY A 34 30.95 15.68 -10.24
N LEU A 35 30.01 15.51 -11.18
CA LEU A 35 29.81 14.24 -11.90
C LEU A 35 31.10 13.77 -12.60
N ILE A 36 31.74 14.67 -13.35
CA ILE A 36 32.93 14.34 -14.14
C ILE A 36 34.12 14.02 -13.23
N ARG A 37 34.31 14.77 -12.14
CA ARG A 37 35.36 14.46 -11.17
C ARG A 37 35.17 13.08 -10.56
N THR A 38 33.95 12.74 -10.14
CA THR A 38 33.66 11.43 -9.56
C THR A 38 33.78 10.31 -10.58
N ALA A 39 33.37 10.53 -11.83
CA ALA A 39 33.53 9.54 -12.90
C ALA A 39 35.01 9.28 -13.20
N VAL A 40 35.83 10.33 -13.31
CA VAL A 40 37.28 10.21 -13.51
C VAL A 40 37.96 9.58 -12.30
N GLU A 41 37.57 9.95 -11.08
CA GLU A 41 38.09 9.34 -9.85
C GLU A 41 37.76 7.85 -9.81
N LYS A 42 36.54 7.46 -10.19
CA LYS A 42 36.13 6.06 -10.30
C LYS A 42 36.90 5.32 -11.39
N GLU A 43 37.15 5.96 -12.54
CA GLU A 43 37.91 5.36 -13.65
C GLU A 43 39.39 5.19 -13.28
N ILE A 44 40.01 6.17 -12.62
CA ILE A 44 41.39 6.10 -12.14
C ILE A 44 41.52 5.02 -11.06
N ASN A 45 40.57 4.95 -10.12
CA ASN A 45 40.56 3.93 -9.08
C ASN A 45 40.26 2.54 -9.65
N GLY A 46 39.37 2.44 -10.64
CA GLY A 46 39.04 1.19 -11.34
C GLY A 46 40.16 0.70 -12.27
N SER A 47 40.99 1.60 -12.79
CA SER A 47 42.17 1.26 -13.61
C SER A 47 43.35 0.76 -12.78
N GLY A 48 43.32 0.91 -11.45
CA GLY A 48 44.29 0.35 -10.52
C GLY A 48 43.92 -1.04 -9.97
N GLU A 49 42.70 -1.53 -10.24
CA GLU A 49 42.20 -2.82 -9.76
C GLU A 49 42.40 -3.93 -10.79
N GLN A 50 43.63 -4.09 -11.30
CA GLN A 50 44.10 -5.40 -11.74
C GLN A 50 44.89 -6.03 -10.59
N GLN A 51 44.29 -7.08 -10.02
CA GLN A 51 44.77 -7.92 -8.90
C GLN A 51 44.67 -7.33 -7.48
N ALA A 52 43.48 -6.86 -7.10
CA ALA A 52 43.04 -7.18 -5.74
C ALA A 52 42.66 -8.67 -5.75
N SER A 53 43.49 -9.50 -5.13
CA SER A 53 43.15 -10.88 -4.79
C SER A 53 41.88 -10.87 -3.94
N VAL A 54 40.72 -10.99 -4.58
CA VAL A 54 39.44 -11.20 -3.89
C VAL A 54 39.63 -12.50 -3.12
N ALA A 55 39.58 -12.42 -1.80
CA ALA A 55 39.63 -13.59 -0.95
C ALA A 55 38.53 -14.56 -1.44
N PRO A 56 38.83 -15.86 -1.68
CA PRO A 56 37.90 -16.80 -2.29
C PRO A 56 36.51 -16.86 -1.61
N GLY A 57 36.42 -16.51 -0.32
CA GLY A 57 35.16 -16.44 0.41
C GLY A 57 34.23 -15.30 -0.04
N LEU A 58 34.76 -14.10 -0.32
CA LEU A 58 33.94 -12.94 -0.71
C LEU A 58 33.31 -13.09 -2.09
N SER A 59 33.93 -13.88 -2.97
CA SER A 59 33.36 -14.18 -4.30
C SER A 59 32.19 -15.17 -4.22
N ALA A 60 32.26 -16.13 -3.30
CA ALA A 60 31.18 -17.07 -3.03
C ALA A 60 29.99 -16.35 -2.38
N ASP A 61 30.24 -15.54 -1.35
CA ASP A 61 29.19 -14.77 -0.67
C ASP A 61 28.47 -13.80 -1.64
N PHE A 62 29.19 -13.21 -2.60
CA PHE A 62 28.58 -12.33 -3.61
C PHE A 62 27.74 -13.09 -4.65
N GLN A 63 28.13 -14.31 -5.01
CA GLN A 63 27.35 -15.18 -5.90
C GLN A 63 26.08 -15.70 -5.20
N ASP A 64 26.18 -16.02 -3.92
CA ASP A 64 25.03 -16.44 -3.11
C ASP A 64 24.04 -15.28 -2.96
N LEU A 65 24.52 -14.06 -2.68
CA LEU A 65 23.68 -12.86 -2.64
C LEU A 65 23.06 -12.52 -4.00
N GLN A 66 23.76 -12.73 -5.11
CA GLN A 66 23.16 -12.56 -6.44
C GLN A 66 22.04 -13.57 -6.69
N THR A 67 22.24 -14.83 -6.27
CA THR A 67 21.24 -15.89 -6.39
C THR A 67 20.01 -15.58 -5.54
N GLU A 68 20.19 -15.15 -4.30
CA GLU A 68 19.08 -14.71 -3.42
C GLU A 68 18.34 -13.51 -4.02
N ILE A 69 19.04 -12.53 -4.59
CA ILE A 69 18.40 -11.37 -5.24
C ILE A 69 17.59 -11.80 -6.48
N GLU A 70 18.10 -12.74 -7.27
CA GLU A 70 17.36 -13.29 -8.41
C GLU A 70 16.12 -14.08 -7.98
N GLU A 71 16.22 -14.82 -6.88
CA GLU A 71 15.09 -15.55 -6.29
C GLU A 71 14.03 -14.58 -5.74
N VAL A 72 14.42 -13.57 -4.97
CA VAL A 72 13.53 -12.50 -4.49
C VAL A 72 12.86 -11.78 -5.67
N ARG A 73 13.58 -11.51 -6.76
CA ARG A 73 12.98 -10.89 -7.96
C ARG A 73 11.97 -11.80 -8.64
N ARG A 74 12.22 -13.10 -8.67
CA ARG A 74 11.29 -14.09 -9.22
C ARG A 74 10.05 -14.21 -8.34
N ASP A 75 10.22 -14.21 -7.03
CA ASP A 75 9.11 -14.23 -6.07
C ASP A 75 8.27 -12.95 -6.16
N VAL A 76 8.90 -11.78 -6.31
CA VAL A 76 8.18 -10.51 -6.54
C VAL A 76 7.45 -10.52 -7.88
N ALA A 77 8.05 -11.07 -8.94
CA ALA A 77 7.39 -11.20 -10.24
C ALA A 77 6.20 -12.16 -10.16
N TRP A 78 6.36 -13.30 -9.46
CA TRP A 78 5.29 -14.26 -9.22
C TRP A 78 4.16 -13.68 -8.36
N LEU A 79 4.49 -12.94 -7.30
CA LEU A 79 3.50 -12.20 -6.50
C LEU A 79 2.78 -11.14 -7.33
N ARG A 80 3.48 -10.48 -8.26
CA ARG A 80 2.89 -9.46 -9.14
C ARG A 80 1.99 -10.08 -10.21
N GLU A 81 2.34 -11.24 -10.72
CA GLU A 81 1.55 -11.99 -11.72
C GLU A 81 0.34 -12.65 -11.03
N GLN A 82 0.49 -13.14 -9.80
CA GLN A 82 -0.63 -13.59 -8.97
C GLN A 82 -1.59 -12.45 -8.59
N ARG A 83 -1.08 -11.21 -8.47
CA ARG A 83 -1.88 -9.98 -8.34
C ARG A 83 -2.42 -9.43 -9.67
N GLN A 84 -2.08 -10.01 -10.83
CA GLN A 84 -2.66 -9.61 -12.13
C GLN A 84 -3.88 -10.44 -12.53
N ASP A 85 -4.06 -11.65 -11.95
CA ASP A 85 -5.34 -12.39 -11.97
C ASP A 85 -6.35 -11.87 -10.91
N GLU A 86 -6.02 -10.72 -10.32
CA GLU A 86 -6.80 -9.98 -9.35
C GLU A 86 -7.76 -9.09 -10.13
N VAL A 87 -9.06 -9.38 -10.03
CA VAL A 87 -10.13 -8.43 -10.38
C VAL A 87 -9.68 -7.05 -9.89
N ASP A 88 -9.71 -6.04 -10.76
CA ASP A 88 -9.26 -4.69 -10.42
C ASP A 88 -9.90 -4.31 -9.07
N ILE A 89 -9.07 -4.13 -8.04
CA ILE A 89 -9.55 -3.87 -6.68
C ILE A 89 -10.48 -2.66 -6.69
N SER A 90 -10.29 -1.72 -7.62
CA SER A 90 -11.19 -0.59 -7.81
C SER A 90 -12.59 -1.00 -8.27
N ASP A 91 -12.72 -1.93 -9.21
CA ASP A 91 -14.01 -2.46 -9.68
C ASP A 91 -14.72 -3.25 -8.57
N LEU A 92 -13.97 -4.07 -7.84
CA LEU A 92 -14.51 -4.83 -6.71
C LEU A 92 -14.91 -3.91 -5.55
N ALA A 93 -14.12 -2.89 -5.27
CA ALA A 93 -14.41 -1.87 -4.28
C ALA A 93 -15.69 -1.13 -4.60
N GLN A 94 -15.95 -0.78 -5.86
CA GLN A 94 -17.22 -0.18 -6.24
C GLN A 94 -18.40 -1.12 -5.97
N LEU A 95 -18.29 -2.41 -6.31
CA LEU A 95 -19.34 -3.39 -6.05
C LEU A 95 -19.59 -3.60 -4.55
N VAL A 96 -18.51 -3.71 -3.77
CA VAL A 96 -18.58 -3.79 -2.30
C VAL A 96 -19.25 -2.55 -1.75
N PHE A 97 -18.84 -1.36 -2.21
CA PHE A 97 -19.45 -0.11 -1.79
C PHE A 97 -20.94 -0.13 -2.09
N ASP A 98 -21.36 -0.44 -3.32
CA ASP A 98 -22.78 -0.44 -3.70
C ASP A 98 -23.65 -1.35 -2.81
N GLU A 99 -23.09 -2.46 -2.34
CA GLU A 99 -23.78 -3.43 -1.46
C GLU A 99 -23.88 -3.00 0.02
N LEU A 100 -23.00 -2.11 0.50
CA LEU A 100 -23.05 -1.65 1.89
C LEU A 100 -24.32 -0.85 2.18
N GLU A 101 -24.96 -1.14 3.30
CA GLU A 101 -26.10 -0.36 3.77
C GLU A 101 -25.64 0.93 4.46
N PRO A 102 -26.42 2.03 4.33
CA PRO A 102 -26.16 3.25 5.07
C PRO A 102 -26.44 3.05 6.56
N LEU A 103 -25.52 3.54 7.39
CA LEU A 103 -25.68 3.58 8.83
C LEU A 103 -26.75 4.63 9.16
N PRO A 104 -27.85 4.27 9.84
CA PRO A 104 -28.85 5.25 10.24
C PRO A 104 -28.24 6.29 11.17
N GLU A 105 -28.71 7.54 11.05
CA GLU A 105 -28.24 8.60 11.93
C GLU A 105 -28.47 8.21 13.40
N PRO A 106 -27.44 8.29 14.26
CA PRO A 106 -27.58 7.95 15.65
C PRO A 106 -28.59 8.87 16.32
N ASP A 107 -29.66 8.32 16.86
CA ASP A 107 -30.64 9.12 17.59
C ASP A 107 -29.95 9.79 18.79
N SER A 108 -29.94 11.12 18.75
CA SER A 108 -29.39 11.97 19.81
C SER A 108 -30.05 11.76 21.17
N SER A 109 -31.25 11.15 21.19
CA SER A 109 -32.00 10.81 22.40
C SER A 109 -31.46 9.58 23.15
N VAL A 110 -30.58 8.77 22.54
CA VAL A 110 -29.96 7.63 23.21
C VAL A 110 -29.00 8.13 24.28
N GLU A 111 -29.39 7.94 25.54
CA GLU A 111 -28.57 8.23 26.71
C GLU A 111 -27.42 7.23 26.80
N VAL A 112 -26.19 7.75 26.88
CA VAL A 112 -25.00 6.94 27.05
C VAL A 112 -24.88 6.60 28.54
N PRO A 113 -24.86 5.33 28.93
CA PRO A 113 -24.76 4.96 30.35
C PRO A 113 -23.48 5.51 30.99
N GLU A 114 -23.60 6.08 32.19
CA GLU A 114 -22.45 6.50 32.98
C GLU A 114 -21.62 5.26 33.37
N GLY A 115 -20.38 5.15 32.87
CA GLY A 115 -19.47 4.03 33.14
C GLY A 115 -19.01 3.25 31.91
N VAL A 116 -19.45 3.62 30.71
CA VAL A 116 -18.87 3.10 29.46
C VAL A 116 -17.64 3.95 29.09
N ASP A 117 -16.47 3.31 28.94
CA ASP A 117 -15.21 3.99 28.56
C ASP A 117 -15.18 4.46 27.09
N THR A 118 -16.26 4.24 26.34
CA THR A 118 -16.39 4.61 24.93
C THR A 118 -16.98 6.01 24.81
N ASP A 119 -16.51 6.80 23.84
CA ASP A 119 -17.07 8.12 23.62
C ASP A 119 -18.55 8.05 23.19
N ALA A 120 -19.30 9.10 23.53
CA ALA A 120 -20.74 9.14 23.28
C ALA A 120 -21.12 8.98 21.81
N LYS A 121 -20.27 9.43 20.88
CA LYS A 121 -20.54 9.34 19.44
C LYS A 121 -20.38 7.90 18.97
N THR A 122 -19.30 7.23 19.36
CA THR A 122 -19.05 5.82 19.03
C THR A 122 -20.07 4.89 19.67
N TYR A 123 -20.49 5.16 20.91
CA TYR A 123 -21.55 4.38 21.56
C TYR A 123 -22.86 4.44 20.75
N ARG A 124 -23.32 5.64 20.39
CA ARG A 124 -24.55 5.79 19.61
C ARG A 124 -24.44 5.20 18.20
N ARG A 125 -23.29 5.31 17.55
CA ARG A 125 -23.02 4.64 16.26
C ARG A 125 -23.13 3.11 16.39
N LYS A 126 -22.58 2.53 17.47
CA LYS A 126 -22.73 1.10 17.76
C LYS A 126 -24.19 0.69 17.93
N GLU A 127 -24.96 1.46 18.71
CA GLU A 127 -26.39 1.19 18.88
C GLU A 127 -27.19 1.35 17.58
N ALA A 128 -26.85 2.34 16.74
CA ALA A 128 -27.43 2.51 15.41
C ALA A 128 -27.12 1.33 14.47
N ALA A 129 -25.87 0.85 14.44
CA ALA A 129 -25.53 -0.35 13.68
C ALA A 129 -26.27 -1.59 14.19
N ARG A 130 -26.41 -1.69 15.52
CA ARG A 130 -27.08 -2.81 16.18
C ARG A 130 -28.56 -2.88 15.86
N SER A 131 -29.25 -1.74 15.68
CA SER A 131 -30.66 -1.74 15.27
C SER A 131 -30.87 -2.26 13.85
N VAL A 132 -29.89 -2.06 12.96
CA VAL A 132 -29.90 -2.63 11.60
C VAL A 132 -29.62 -4.13 11.61
N ILE A 133 -28.64 -4.58 12.41
CA ILE A 133 -28.24 -5.99 12.45
C ILE A 133 -29.23 -6.86 13.22
N LEU A 134 -29.81 -6.33 14.30
CA LEU A 134 -30.75 -7.02 15.18
C LEU A 134 -32.07 -6.24 15.24
N PRO A 135 -32.89 -6.25 14.17
CA PRO A 135 -34.21 -5.64 14.21
C PRO A 135 -35.02 -6.30 15.33
N THR A 136 -35.59 -5.46 16.19
CA THR A 136 -36.29 -5.88 17.41
C THR A 136 -37.63 -6.58 17.07
N ASP A 137 -38.09 -6.49 15.83
CA ASP A 137 -39.34 -7.08 15.36
C ASP A 137 -39.10 -8.47 14.76
N THR A 138 -39.64 -9.48 15.46
CA THR A 138 -39.52 -10.90 15.10
C THR A 138 -40.10 -11.26 13.72
N ALA A 139 -40.93 -10.41 13.12
CA ALA A 139 -41.49 -10.62 11.79
C ALA A 139 -40.51 -10.29 10.64
N GLU A 140 -39.56 -9.38 10.86
CA GLU A 140 -38.49 -9.06 9.89
C GLU A 140 -37.25 -9.94 10.09
N ALA A 141 -37.15 -10.56 11.26
CA ALA A 141 -36.04 -11.41 11.62
C ALA A 141 -35.93 -12.67 10.73
N ASP A 142 -37.00 -13.16 10.10
CA ASP A 142 -37.00 -14.40 9.30
C ASP A 142 -36.56 -14.22 7.83
N GLN A 143 -36.09 -13.03 7.43
CA GLN A 143 -35.43 -12.87 6.13
C GLN A 143 -33.96 -13.31 6.23
N ASP A 144 -33.51 -14.15 5.29
CA ASP A 144 -32.17 -14.75 5.14
C ASP A 144 -30.97 -13.76 5.07
N GLY A 145 -31.17 -12.47 5.39
CA GLY A 145 -30.19 -11.38 5.29
C GLY A 145 -29.53 -10.95 6.60
N ARG A 146 -29.73 -11.67 7.72
CA ARG A 146 -29.00 -11.40 8.97
C ARG A 146 -27.50 -11.47 8.69
N ASN A 147 -26.75 -10.41 9.02
CA ASN A 147 -25.32 -10.23 8.74
C ASN A 147 -24.92 -9.85 7.30
N SER A 148 -25.81 -9.31 6.46
CA SER A 148 -25.47 -8.76 5.13
C SER A 148 -24.24 -7.83 5.14
N GLN A 149 -24.00 -7.14 6.26
CA GLN A 149 -22.93 -6.17 6.41
C GLN A 149 -21.57 -6.76 6.86
N THR A 150 -21.44 -8.09 6.94
CA THR A 150 -20.14 -8.74 7.21
C THR A 150 -19.38 -8.99 5.91
N ALA A 151 -18.04 -8.95 5.94
CA ALA A 151 -17.22 -9.23 4.75
C ALA A 151 -17.54 -10.59 4.12
N ALA A 152 -17.90 -11.59 4.93
CA ALA A 152 -18.26 -12.92 4.46
C ALA A 152 -19.59 -12.91 3.70
N ALA A 153 -20.63 -12.26 4.25
CA ALA A 153 -21.94 -12.18 3.60
C ALA A 153 -21.88 -11.36 2.31
N ILE A 154 -21.16 -10.21 2.32
CA ILE A 154 -20.94 -9.40 1.12
C ILE A 154 -20.22 -10.22 0.06
N ALA A 155 -19.19 -11.00 0.45
CA ALA A 155 -18.47 -11.85 -0.47
C ALA A 155 -19.37 -12.92 -1.12
N ASP A 156 -20.24 -13.56 -0.34
CA ASP A 156 -21.21 -14.52 -0.85
C ASP A 156 -22.19 -13.88 -1.84
N GLN A 157 -22.62 -12.64 -1.57
CA GLN A 157 -23.57 -11.91 -2.40
C GLN A 157 -22.98 -11.44 -3.74
N ILE A 158 -21.74 -10.94 -3.74
CA ILE A 158 -21.06 -10.47 -4.96
C ILE A 158 -20.28 -11.59 -5.68
N GLY A 159 -20.28 -12.81 -5.14
CA GLY A 159 -19.55 -13.95 -5.70
C GLY A 159 -18.03 -13.81 -5.63
N SER A 160 -17.51 -13.20 -4.55
CA SER A 160 -16.08 -12.96 -4.33
C SER A 160 -15.55 -13.73 -3.11
N LYS A 161 -14.29 -13.51 -2.76
CA LYS A 161 -13.67 -14.03 -1.53
C LYS A 161 -13.75 -12.99 -0.43
N GLU A 162 -14.01 -13.43 0.79
CA GLU A 162 -14.04 -12.57 1.98
C GLU A 162 -12.77 -11.73 2.14
N SER A 163 -11.58 -12.30 1.89
CA SER A 163 -10.32 -11.55 1.94
C SER A 163 -10.31 -10.37 0.96
N ARG A 164 -10.83 -10.57 -0.26
CA ARG A 164 -10.89 -9.52 -1.27
C ARG A 164 -11.90 -8.43 -0.93
N VAL A 165 -12.99 -8.77 -0.25
CA VAL A 165 -13.93 -7.79 0.28
C VAL A 165 -13.26 -6.93 1.36
N ARG A 166 -12.48 -7.54 2.27
CA ARG A 166 -11.70 -6.78 3.26
C ARG A 166 -10.70 -5.83 2.59
N ASP A 167 -9.93 -6.34 1.64
CA ASP A 167 -8.96 -5.52 0.88
C ASP A 167 -9.66 -4.36 0.14
N SER A 168 -10.87 -4.61 -0.37
CA SER A 168 -11.69 -3.59 -1.04
C SER A 168 -12.22 -2.54 -0.06
N VAL A 169 -12.66 -2.94 1.13
CA VAL A 169 -13.07 -1.99 2.17
C VAL A 169 -11.90 -1.14 2.63
N GLU A 170 -10.74 -1.74 2.86
CA GLU A 170 -9.49 -1.02 3.20
C GLU A 170 -9.16 0.00 2.11
N TYR A 171 -9.23 -0.41 0.84
CA TYR A 171 -9.05 0.50 -0.30
C TYR A 171 -10.05 1.66 -0.30
N LEU A 172 -11.34 1.40 -0.05
CA LEU A 172 -12.36 2.46 0.02
C LEU A 172 -12.09 3.44 1.16
N GLN A 173 -11.63 2.96 2.32
CA GLN A 173 -11.22 3.81 3.45
C GLN A 173 -9.99 4.66 3.12
N GLU A 174 -9.00 4.10 2.41
CA GLU A 174 -7.82 4.83 1.93
C GLU A 174 -8.22 5.96 0.95
N GLN A 175 -9.25 5.72 0.13
CA GLN A 175 -9.85 6.75 -0.75
C GLN A 175 -10.71 7.77 0.00
N LEU A 176 -10.74 7.72 1.34
CA LEU A 176 -11.52 8.60 2.20
C LEU A 176 -13.03 8.53 1.95
N LEU A 177 -13.53 7.39 1.45
CA LEU A 177 -14.96 7.15 1.39
C LEU A 177 -15.50 6.93 2.80
N PRO A 178 -16.72 7.41 3.09
CA PRO A 178 -17.27 7.37 4.44
C PRO A 178 -17.77 5.95 4.75
N ILE A 179 -16.85 5.07 5.14
CA ILE A 179 -17.15 3.71 5.59
C ILE A 179 -16.80 3.58 7.05
N VAL A 180 -17.72 3.02 7.82
CA VAL A 180 -17.57 2.81 9.27
C VAL A 180 -17.54 1.33 9.57
N GLU A 181 -16.56 0.94 10.40
CA GLU A 181 -16.46 -0.40 10.95
C GLU A 181 -17.06 -0.45 12.35
N VAL A 182 -17.91 -1.44 12.59
CA VAL A 182 -18.54 -1.66 13.89
C VAL A 182 -18.40 -3.12 14.28
N GLU A 183 -17.73 -3.36 15.42
CA GLU A 183 -17.63 -4.70 16.00
C GLU A 183 -18.84 -4.98 16.91
N ILE A 184 -19.63 -6.00 16.56
CA ILE A 184 -20.79 -6.50 17.30
C ILE A 184 -20.66 -8.02 17.41
N ASP A 185 -20.81 -8.55 18.63
CA ASP A 185 -20.73 -9.99 18.93
C ASP A 185 -19.46 -10.71 18.40
N GLY A 186 -18.34 -9.98 18.31
CA GLY A 186 -17.04 -10.49 17.84
C GLY A 186 -16.90 -10.57 16.32
N GLN A 187 -17.84 -9.97 15.57
CA GLN A 187 -17.79 -9.85 14.12
C GLN A 187 -17.71 -8.38 13.71
N THR A 188 -16.93 -8.08 12.67
CA THR A 188 -16.82 -6.75 12.09
C THR A 188 -17.89 -6.57 11.02
N HIS A 189 -18.68 -5.53 11.18
CA HIS A 189 -19.69 -5.08 10.22
C HIS A 189 -19.27 -3.76 9.60
N TYR A 190 -19.60 -3.58 8.32
CA TYR A 190 -19.24 -2.42 7.52
C TYR A 190 -20.50 -1.67 7.10
N PHE A 191 -20.48 -0.34 7.19
CA PHE A 191 -21.61 0.51 6.79
C PHE A 191 -21.13 1.77 6.08
N LYS A 192 -21.99 2.37 5.26
CA LYS A 192 -21.76 3.73 4.72
C LYS A 192 -22.17 4.78 5.76
N GLU A 193 -21.41 5.84 5.91
CA GLU A 193 -21.82 7.05 6.64
C GLU A 193 -22.27 8.11 5.62
N GLU A 194 -23.49 8.62 5.75
CA GLU A 194 -24.01 9.74 4.92
C GLU A 194 -23.54 11.11 5.43
#